data_AF-A0A1V5XPX4-F1
#
_entry.id   AF-A0A1V5XPX4-F1
#
_cell.length_a   1.000
_cell.length_b   1.000
_cell.length_c   1.000
_cell.angle_alpha   90.00
_cell.angle_beta   90.00
_cell.angle_gamma   90.00
#
_symmetry.space_group_name_H-M   'P 1'
#
loop_
_entity.id
_entity.type
_entity.pdbx_description
1 polymer ?
#
loop_
_entity_poly.entity_id
_entity_poly.type
_entity_poly.pdbx_seq_one_letter_code
_entity_poly.pdbx_strand_id
1 'polypeptide(L)'
;MLLTIAACQAEEAKTSSPEDDADNAKLVTGRSPSISSTSSSTSLPSPPPEASKKSCPVGMVRIEGGVFRMGAPYAVHPQDDAYLHEVALRSFCLDRHEVTVAAYRECVRRGDCEEPFHNNFSCTWDLPERDNHPINCVDFSRAQRACLAMGKRLPTEEEWEYAARGGSENRTYSWGESAPSGKLSCYNHRETCPVDAHPAGAFGLLGMTGNVWEWTSSSFVKYAGWVPAGQWRVYRGGSYSRRFPKWMKTWVRNRFRPEQWGAHLGFRCAADLSGTVCPAHTTPLENDPTRCLHPNESIPRPPPTEAGPIADDAPPPVVTRSPSFDEDCQRFKPSTPHAYDIRGSSFAQRQKETAKRGCSNRDVGAKFNSVCCP
;
A
#
# COMPACT_ATOMS: atom_id res chain seq x y z
N MET A 1 52.87 23.56 35.96
CA MET A 1 52.13 24.39 36.94
C MET A 1 50.89 24.91 36.22
N LEU A 2 49.70 24.45 36.64
CA LEU A 2 48.32 24.99 36.43
C LEU A 2 47.97 25.57 35.04
N LEU A 3 47.06 25.03 34.21
CA LEU A 3 45.67 24.61 34.43
C LEU A 3 44.79 25.70 35.06
N THR A 4 43.91 26.30 34.25
CA THR A 4 42.72 27.02 34.71
C THR A 4 41.51 26.54 33.91
N ILE A 5 40.39 26.50 34.63
CA ILE A 5 39.21 25.66 34.49
C ILE A 5 37.97 26.56 34.34
N ALA A 6 36.88 25.98 33.79
CA ALA A 6 35.45 26.31 34.01
C ALA A 6 34.84 27.53 33.30
N ALA A 7 33.54 27.57 32.98
CA ALA A 7 32.45 26.57 32.87
C ALA A 7 31.14 27.31 32.45
N CYS A 8 30.17 26.48 32.02
CA CYS A 8 28.72 26.60 32.21
C CYS A 8 27.81 27.41 31.26
N GLN A 9 26.63 26.80 31.11
CA GLN A 9 25.54 27.00 30.15
C GLN A 9 24.36 27.81 30.74
N ALA A 10 23.43 28.12 29.82
CA ALA A 10 21.96 28.13 29.94
C ALA A 10 21.28 29.50 30.17
N GLU A 11 20.33 29.84 29.28
CA GLU A 11 18.94 30.13 29.67
C GLU A 11 17.97 30.20 28.46
N GLU A 12 16.69 30.06 28.80
CA GLU A 12 15.56 29.52 28.04
C GLU A 12 14.74 30.52 27.20
N ALA A 13 13.88 29.93 26.37
CA ALA A 13 12.96 30.56 25.43
C ALA A 13 11.70 31.17 26.09
N LYS A 14 11.22 32.24 25.43
CA LYS A 14 10.06 33.06 25.78
C LYS A 14 8.71 32.41 25.44
N THR A 15 7.74 32.81 26.24
CA THR A 15 6.28 32.67 26.15
C THR A 15 5.62 33.57 25.10
N SER A 16 4.36 33.23 24.82
CA SER A 16 3.21 34.05 24.36
C SER A 16 2.80 34.00 22.87
N SER A 17 1.57 33.53 22.67
CA SER A 17 0.62 33.87 21.60
C SER A 17 -0.12 35.18 21.96
N PRO A 18 -0.66 35.95 21.00
CA PRO A 18 -2.08 35.79 20.61
C PRO A 18 -2.44 36.10 19.13
N GLU A 19 -3.59 35.54 18.74
CA GLU A 19 -4.72 36.01 17.89
C GLU A 19 -4.54 36.80 16.57
N ASP A 20 -5.25 36.27 15.55
CA ASP A 20 -6.00 36.86 14.42
C ASP A 20 -5.74 38.32 13.98
N ASP A 21 -5.42 38.51 12.70
CA ASP A 21 -6.30 39.30 11.82
C ASP A 21 -5.93 39.22 10.32
N ALA A 22 -6.93 39.59 9.53
CA ALA A 22 -7.13 39.35 8.12
C ALA A 22 -6.26 40.11 7.11
N ASP A 23 -6.36 39.58 5.88
CA ASP A 23 -6.38 40.30 4.60
C ASP A 23 -5.05 40.63 3.89
N ASN A 24 -4.94 40.12 2.66
CA ASN A 24 -4.76 40.88 1.41
C ASN A 24 -3.79 40.21 0.43
N ALA A 25 -4.31 39.57 -0.62
CA ALA A 25 -3.60 39.38 -1.87
C ALA A 25 -4.58 39.37 -3.06
N LYS A 26 -4.62 40.53 -3.73
CA LYS A 26 -5.40 40.96 -4.89
C LYS A 26 -5.58 39.91 -6.00
N LEU A 27 -6.85 39.76 -6.39
CA LEU A 27 -7.33 39.29 -7.69
C LEU A 27 -6.77 40.15 -8.84
N VAL A 28 -6.22 39.51 -9.86
CA VAL A 28 -6.07 40.08 -11.21
C VAL A 28 -7.15 39.43 -12.08
N THR A 29 -8.17 40.19 -12.46
CA THR A 29 -9.23 39.75 -13.38
C THR A 29 -8.97 40.29 -14.79
N GLY A 30 -9.01 39.39 -15.77
CA GLY A 30 -8.99 39.70 -17.20
C GLY A 30 -10.29 39.23 -17.85
N ARG A 31 -10.90 40.10 -18.64
CA ARG A 31 -12.26 40.05 -19.19
C ARG A 31 -12.36 39.14 -20.42
N SER A 32 -13.37 38.26 -20.45
CA SER A 32 -13.75 37.45 -21.63
C SER A 32 -14.28 38.32 -22.77
N PRO A 33 -14.00 37.96 -24.04
CA PRO A 33 -14.85 38.30 -25.17
C PRO A 33 -15.83 37.15 -25.47
N SER A 34 -17.11 37.49 -25.59
CA SER A 34 -18.18 36.64 -26.09
C SER A 34 -18.02 36.42 -27.59
N ILE A 35 -18.03 35.16 -28.07
CA ILE A 35 -18.29 34.83 -29.48
C ILE A 35 -19.22 33.62 -29.57
N SER A 36 -20.14 33.77 -30.51
CA SER A 36 -21.35 33.00 -30.83
C SER A 36 -21.20 31.49 -30.99
N SER A 37 -22.29 30.82 -30.62
CA SER A 37 -22.61 29.43 -30.88
C SER A 37 -22.70 29.13 -32.38
N THR A 38 -21.85 28.20 -32.84
CA THR A 38 -22.08 27.45 -34.08
C THR A 38 -21.87 25.98 -33.77
N SER A 39 -22.95 25.21 -33.85
CA SER A 39 -22.96 23.75 -33.69
C SER A 39 -22.23 23.10 -34.87
N SER A 40 -21.12 22.42 -34.61
CA SER A 40 -20.48 21.51 -35.56
C SER A 40 -20.22 20.18 -34.87
N SER A 41 -21.04 19.19 -35.24
CA SER A 41 -20.89 17.79 -34.84
C SER A 41 -19.60 17.24 -35.41
N THR A 42 -18.56 17.18 -34.60
CA THR A 42 -17.32 16.46 -34.93
C THR A 42 -17.35 15.16 -34.14
N SER A 43 -17.67 14.06 -34.81
CA SER A 43 -17.55 12.71 -34.24
C SER A 43 -16.09 12.44 -33.90
N LEU A 44 -15.82 12.10 -32.64
CA LEU A 44 -14.52 11.59 -32.19
C LEU A 44 -14.15 10.36 -33.03
N PRO A 45 -12.90 10.26 -33.53
CA PRO A 45 -12.45 9.05 -34.22
C PRO A 45 -12.44 7.89 -33.24
N SER A 46 -12.99 6.75 -33.67
CA SER A 46 -12.99 5.49 -32.92
C SER A 46 -11.56 5.07 -32.56
N PRO A 47 -11.33 4.48 -31.38
CA PRO A 47 -10.02 3.97 -31.01
C PRO A 47 -9.54 2.90 -32.01
N PRO A 48 -8.22 2.77 -32.24
CA PRO A 48 -7.69 1.75 -33.14
C PRO A 48 -8.08 0.34 -32.65
N PRO A 49 -8.30 -0.63 -33.56
CA PRO A 49 -8.65 -1.98 -33.16
C PRO A 49 -7.54 -2.59 -32.31
N GLU A 50 -7.86 -2.99 -31.08
CA GLU A 50 -6.96 -3.75 -30.20
C GLU A 50 -6.51 -5.01 -30.92
N ALA A 51 -5.26 -5.03 -31.37
CA ALA A 51 -4.64 -6.25 -31.85
C ALA A 51 -4.66 -7.29 -30.72
N SER A 52 -5.35 -8.41 -30.93
CA SER A 52 -5.47 -9.50 -29.96
C SER A 52 -4.09 -10.07 -29.64
N LYS A 53 -3.48 -9.70 -28.50
CA LYS A 53 -2.21 -10.29 -28.05
C LYS A 53 -2.50 -11.67 -27.43
N LYS A 54 -2.14 -12.74 -28.14
CA LYS A 54 -2.24 -14.15 -27.67
C LYS A 54 -1.06 -14.58 -26.80
N SER A 55 0.02 -13.79 -26.78
CA SER A 55 1.24 -14.05 -26.03
C SER A 55 1.67 -12.81 -25.27
N CYS A 56 2.42 -13.01 -24.18
CA CYS A 56 2.95 -11.89 -23.42
C CYS A 56 4.00 -11.11 -24.22
N PRO A 57 4.03 -9.77 -24.09
CA PRO A 57 5.12 -8.94 -24.58
C PRO A 57 6.48 -9.40 -24.04
N VAL A 58 7.55 -9.08 -24.78
CA VAL A 58 8.93 -9.34 -24.33
C VAL A 58 9.17 -8.70 -22.96
N GLY A 59 9.82 -9.43 -22.06
CA GLY A 59 10.09 -9.00 -20.68
C GLY A 59 8.95 -9.24 -19.69
N MET A 60 7.79 -9.72 -20.16
CA MET A 60 6.66 -10.11 -19.30
C MET A 60 6.55 -11.63 -19.14
N VAL A 61 6.03 -12.04 -17.98
CA VAL A 61 5.69 -13.41 -17.64
C VAL A 61 4.18 -13.59 -17.79
N ARG A 62 3.76 -14.71 -18.38
CA ARG A 62 2.36 -15.13 -18.39
C ARG A 62 1.99 -15.67 -17.01
N ILE A 63 1.01 -15.05 -16.38
CA ILE A 63 0.43 -15.49 -15.13
C ILE A 63 -0.87 -16.20 -15.46
N GLU A 64 -0.93 -17.51 -15.19
CA GLU A 64 -2.20 -18.22 -15.31
C GLU A 64 -3.16 -17.73 -14.23
N GLY A 65 -4.32 -17.25 -14.67
CA GLY A 65 -5.36 -16.77 -13.78
C GLY A 65 -5.98 -17.90 -12.98
N GLY A 66 -6.71 -17.53 -11.93
CA GLY A 66 -7.38 -18.46 -11.06
C GLY A 66 -8.15 -17.76 -9.97
N VAL A 67 -8.62 -18.55 -9.00
CA VAL A 67 -9.24 -18.04 -7.77
C VAL A 67 -8.21 -18.12 -6.65
N PHE A 68 -8.10 -17.06 -5.85
CA PHE A 68 -7.24 -17.03 -4.67
C PHE A 68 -7.88 -16.26 -3.52
N ARG A 69 -7.32 -16.43 -2.32
CA ARG A 69 -7.78 -15.73 -1.12
C ARG A 69 -6.93 -14.48 -0.88
N MET A 70 -7.35 -13.34 -1.43
CA MET A 70 -6.67 -12.06 -1.25
C MET A 70 -6.76 -11.57 0.20
N GLY A 71 -5.70 -10.94 0.71
CA GLY A 71 -5.62 -10.38 2.05
C GLY A 71 -5.12 -11.38 3.11
N ALA A 72 -5.37 -11.06 4.37
CA ALA A 72 -4.97 -11.85 5.53
C ALA A 72 -6.09 -11.90 6.60
N PRO A 73 -6.11 -12.96 7.42
CA PRO A 73 -6.97 -12.97 8.61
C PRO A 73 -6.64 -11.79 9.54
N TYR A 74 -7.67 -11.19 10.15
CA TYR A 74 -7.50 -10.09 11.10
C TYR A 74 -6.52 -10.42 12.25
N ALA A 75 -6.48 -11.68 12.69
CA ALA A 75 -5.53 -12.16 13.71
C ALA A 75 -4.06 -12.02 13.29
N VAL A 76 -3.76 -12.04 11.99
CA VAL A 76 -2.41 -11.93 11.41
C VAL A 76 -2.10 -10.50 10.97
N HIS A 77 -3.12 -9.74 10.56
CA HIS A 77 -3.02 -8.35 10.13
C HIS A 77 -4.21 -7.57 10.71
N PRO A 78 -4.08 -7.02 11.93
CA PRO A 78 -5.18 -6.36 12.64
C PRO A 78 -5.40 -4.92 12.14
N GLN A 79 -5.39 -4.76 10.82
CA GLN A 79 -5.75 -3.53 10.13
C GLN A 79 -6.89 -3.86 9.18
N ASP A 80 -7.90 -3.00 9.15
CA ASP A 80 -9.12 -3.17 8.37
C ASP A 80 -8.93 -2.81 6.89
N ASP A 81 -7.74 -3.11 6.35
CA ASP A 81 -7.34 -2.82 4.99
C ASP A 81 -6.88 -4.08 4.23
N ALA A 82 -6.84 -5.25 4.86
CA ALA A 82 -6.47 -6.51 4.21
C ALA A 82 -7.36 -7.70 4.63
N TYR A 83 -8.70 -7.58 4.65
CA TYR A 83 -9.56 -8.73 4.99
C TYR A 83 -9.43 -9.85 3.95
N LEU A 84 -9.54 -11.09 4.43
CA LEU A 84 -9.42 -12.27 3.60
C LEU A 84 -10.71 -12.51 2.79
N HIS A 85 -10.64 -12.50 1.46
CA HIS A 85 -11.78 -12.75 0.56
C HIS A 85 -11.36 -13.45 -0.72
N GLU A 86 -12.33 -14.04 -1.43
CA GLU A 86 -12.10 -14.72 -2.70
C GLU A 86 -12.07 -13.71 -3.84
N VAL A 87 -11.05 -13.81 -4.68
CA VAL A 87 -10.88 -13.00 -5.88
C VAL A 87 -10.58 -13.92 -7.05
N ALA A 88 -11.17 -13.63 -8.21
CA ALA A 88 -10.98 -14.36 -9.44
C ALA A 88 -10.32 -13.51 -10.52
N LEU A 89 -9.29 -14.04 -11.18
CA LEU A 89 -8.53 -13.35 -12.21
C LEU A 89 -8.48 -14.19 -13.48
N ARG A 90 -8.61 -13.55 -14.65
CA ARG A 90 -8.23 -14.15 -15.93
C ARG A 90 -6.70 -14.24 -16.01
N SER A 91 -6.17 -15.06 -16.92
CA SER A 91 -4.73 -15.03 -17.18
C SER A 91 -4.34 -13.67 -17.77
N PHE A 92 -3.18 -13.17 -17.36
CA PHE A 92 -2.65 -11.86 -17.74
C PHE A 92 -1.12 -11.93 -17.87
N CYS A 93 -0.51 -10.84 -18.30
CA CYS A 93 0.94 -10.69 -18.35
C CYS A 93 1.41 -9.70 -17.30
N LEU A 94 2.52 -9.99 -16.64
CA LEU A 94 3.15 -9.08 -15.69
C LEU A 94 4.63 -8.94 -16.01
N ASP A 95 5.17 -7.73 -15.92
CA ASP A 95 6.61 -7.50 -16.06
C ASP A 95 7.39 -8.37 -15.09
N ARG A 96 8.43 -9.03 -15.62
CA ARG A 96 9.27 -9.95 -14.84
C ARG A 96 9.92 -9.25 -13.66
N HIS A 97 10.25 -7.98 -13.80
CA HIS A 97 10.87 -7.15 -12.78
C HIS A 97 10.30 -5.72 -12.83
N GLU A 98 10.64 -4.88 -11.86
CA GLU A 98 10.25 -3.46 -11.87
C GLU A 98 10.76 -2.73 -13.12
N VAL A 99 10.08 -1.68 -13.56
CA VAL A 99 10.55 -0.87 -14.69
C VAL A 99 11.93 -0.29 -14.33
N THR A 100 12.92 -0.51 -15.19
CA THR A 100 14.28 -0.03 -14.95
C THR A 100 14.45 1.43 -15.30
N VAL A 101 15.48 2.07 -14.75
CA VAL A 101 15.87 3.44 -15.14
C VAL A 101 16.12 3.51 -16.65
N ALA A 102 16.83 2.54 -17.24
CA ALA A 102 17.08 2.51 -18.68
C ALA A 102 15.80 2.46 -19.52
N ALA A 103 14.83 1.62 -19.13
CA ALA A 103 13.55 1.52 -19.84
C ALA A 103 12.73 2.82 -19.72
N TYR A 104 12.76 3.47 -18.56
CA TYR A 104 12.10 4.75 -18.34
C TYR A 104 12.79 5.88 -19.13
N ARG A 105 14.14 5.92 -19.16
CA ARG A 105 14.93 6.86 -19.96
C ARG A 105 14.56 6.79 -21.44
N GLU A 106 14.39 5.59 -21.99
CA GLU A 106 13.96 5.44 -23.38
C GLU A 106 12.57 6.02 -23.64
N CYS A 107 11.64 5.85 -22.69
CA CYS A 107 10.31 6.47 -22.78
C CYS A 107 10.39 8.01 -22.77
N VAL A 108 11.24 8.59 -21.91
CA VAL A 108 11.48 10.04 -21.85
C VAL A 108 12.15 10.52 -23.13
N ARG A 109 13.16 9.81 -23.64
CA ARG A 109 13.89 10.15 -24.88
C ARG A 109 12.97 10.21 -26.10
N ARG A 110 11.95 9.35 -26.14
CA ARG A 110 10.91 9.36 -27.18
C ARG A 110 9.91 10.51 -27.04
N GLY A 111 9.87 11.19 -25.90
CA GLY A 111 8.89 12.24 -25.59
C GLY A 111 7.55 11.72 -25.05
N ASP A 112 7.45 10.43 -24.74
CA ASP A 112 6.21 9.80 -24.27
C ASP A 112 6.04 9.84 -22.74
N CYS A 113 7.15 10.01 -22.02
CA CYS A 113 7.20 10.13 -20.56
C CYS A 113 7.79 11.46 -20.12
N GLU A 114 7.33 11.94 -18.97
CA GLU A 114 8.01 13.02 -18.24
C GLU A 114 9.16 12.45 -17.40
N GLU A 115 10.20 13.26 -17.16
CA GLU A 115 11.23 12.91 -16.19
C GLU A 115 10.63 12.65 -14.79
N PRO A 116 11.20 11.72 -14.02
CA PRO A 116 10.82 11.51 -12.63
C PRO A 116 11.22 12.71 -11.77
N PHE A 117 10.74 12.74 -10.54
CA PHE A 117 11.25 13.70 -9.56
C PHE A 117 12.69 13.33 -9.16
N HIS A 118 13.51 14.35 -8.95
CA HIS A 118 14.95 14.20 -8.72
C HIS A 118 15.53 15.01 -7.56
N ASN A 119 14.67 15.67 -6.77
CA ASN A 119 15.06 16.47 -5.59
C ASN A 119 15.37 15.63 -4.34
N ASN A 120 15.67 14.34 -4.48
CA ASN A 120 16.04 13.46 -3.37
C ASN A 120 17.24 12.58 -3.76
N PHE A 121 18.27 12.55 -2.90
CA PHE A 121 19.52 11.82 -3.14
C PHE A 121 19.36 10.29 -3.32
N SER A 122 18.22 9.73 -2.92
CA SER A 122 17.88 8.32 -3.11
C SER A 122 17.15 8.03 -4.43
N CYS A 123 16.85 9.06 -5.24
CA CYS A 123 16.28 8.86 -6.57
C CYS A 123 17.33 8.24 -7.53
N THR A 124 16.89 7.34 -8.41
CA THR A 124 17.78 6.59 -9.31
C THR A 124 18.05 7.29 -10.64
N TRP A 125 17.28 8.33 -10.98
CA TRP A 125 17.30 9.00 -12.29
C TRP A 125 18.65 9.60 -12.69
N ASP A 126 19.29 10.35 -11.80
CA ASP A 126 20.53 11.09 -12.10
C ASP A 126 21.80 10.26 -11.91
N LEU A 127 21.67 8.95 -11.70
CA LEU A 127 22.78 8.04 -11.43
C LEU A 127 22.97 7.10 -12.63
N PRO A 128 23.92 7.38 -13.55
CA PRO A 128 24.10 6.59 -14.76
C PRO A 128 24.38 5.11 -14.50
N GLU A 129 25.08 4.79 -13.42
CA GLU A 129 25.38 3.43 -12.99
C GLU A 129 24.14 2.62 -12.54
N ARG A 130 22.98 3.28 -12.44
CA ARG A 130 21.72 2.68 -11.98
C ARG A 130 20.75 2.34 -13.11
N ASP A 131 21.22 2.23 -14.34
CA ASP A 131 20.39 1.86 -15.49
C ASP A 131 19.59 0.57 -15.28
N ASN A 132 20.15 -0.41 -14.55
CA ASN A 132 19.50 -1.68 -14.22
C ASN A 132 18.81 -1.69 -12.84
N HIS A 133 18.68 -0.55 -12.18
CA HIS A 133 17.90 -0.42 -10.94
C HIS A 133 16.45 -0.04 -11.27
N PRO A 134 15.50 -0.26 -10.34
CA PRO A 134 14.14 0.21 -10.52
C PRO A 134 14.12 1.74 -10.64
N ILE A 135 13.30 2.25 -11.56
CA ILE A 135 12.93 3.66 -11.53
C ILE A 135 12.10 3.94 -10.27
N ASN A 136 12.43 5.02 -9.57
CA ASN A 136 11.71 5.49 -8.39
C ASN A 136 11.44 6.99 -8.50
N CYS A 137 10.88 7.59 -7.44
CA CYS A 137 10.54 9.01 -7.42
C CYS A 137 9.59 9.39 -8.57
N VAL A 138 8.61 8.52 -8.83
CA VAL A 138 7.52 8.76 -9.77
C VAL A 138 6.20 8.78 -9.02
N ASP A 139 5.33 9.70 -9.40
CA ASP A 139 3.95 9.72 -8.94
C ASP A 139 3.10 8.71 -9.74
N PHE A 140 1.83 8.57 -9.37
CA PHE A 140 0.93 7.61 -10.03
C PHE A 140 0.76 7.91 -11.53
N SER A 141 0.65 9.19 -11.89
CA SER A 141 0.42 9.63 -13.27
C SER A 141 1.60 9.29 -14.19
N ARG A 142 2.84 9.53 -13.73
CA ARG A 142 4.06 9.16 -14.45
C ARG A 142 4.19 7.64 -14.60
N ALA A 143 3.95 6.88 -13.54
CA ALA A 143 3.97 5.42 -13.60
C ALA A 143 2.94 4.86 -14.59
N GLN A 144 1.70 5.38 -14.53
CA GLN A 144 0.63 4.97 -15.43
C GLN A 144 0.95 5.32 -16.89
N ARG A 145 1.40 6.55 -17.16
CA ARG A 145 1.78 6.99 -18.51
C ARG A 145 2.93 6.17 -19.08
N ALA A 146 3.93 5.85 -18.27
CA ALA A 146 5.04 5.03 -18.70
C ALA A 146 4.59 3.62 -19.14
N CYS A 147 3.72 2.96 -18.37
CA CYS A 147 3.15 1.69 -18.81
C CYS A 147 2.36 1.83 -20.11
N LEU A 148 1.53 2.88 -20.25
CA LEU A 148 0.77 3.12 -21.49
C LEU A 148 1.68 3.36 -22.70
N ALA A 149 2.74 4.16 -22.54
CA ALA A 149 3.74 4.43 -23.58
C ALA A 149 4.52 3.17 -24.02
N MET A 150 4.61 2.17 -23.13
CA MET A 150 5.18 0.85 -23.40
C MET A 150 4.14 -0.14 -23.96
N GLY A 151 2.91 0.30 -24.23
CA GLY A 151 1.81 -0.54 -24.73
C GLY A 151 1.29 -1.55 -23.70
N LYS A 152 1.34 -1.16 -22.43
CA LYS A 152 1.01 -1.92 -21.22
C LYS A 152 0.08 -1.08 -20.32
N ARG A 153 -0.21 -1.54 -19.10
CA ARG A 153 -0.94 -0.82 -18.05
C ARG A 153 -0.29 -1.06 -16.69
N LEU A 154 -0.72 -0.37 -15.63
CA LEU A 154 -0.38 -0.79 -14.27
C LEU A 154 -1.18 -2.07 -13.90
N PRO A 155 -0.61 -2.97 -13.07
CA PRO A 155 -1.37 -4.09 -12.51
C PRO A 155 -2.47 -3.55 -11.58
N THR A 156 -3.58 -4.28 -11.47
CA THR A 156 -4.48 -4.09 -10.33
C THR A 156 -3.80 -4.60 -9.05
N GLU A 157 -4.33 -4.17 -7.89
CA GLU A 157 -3.86 -4.68 -6.61
C GLU A 157 -4.05 -6.20 -6.48
N GLU A 158 -5.19 -6.68 -6.98
CA GLU A 158 -5.58 -8.08 -7.04
C GLU A 158 -4.57 -8.91 -7.86
N GLU A 159 -4.23 -8.44 -9.07
CA GLU A 159 -3.23 -9.06 -9.94
C GLU A 159 -1.85 -9.09 -9.29
N TRP A 160 -1.44 -7.96 -8.69
CA TRP A 160 -0.15 -7.85 -8.03
C TRP A 160 -0.04 -8.85 -6.88
N GLU A 161 -1.07 -8.94 -6.03
CA GLU A 161 -1.04 -9.85 -4.88
C GLU A 161 -1.12 -11.32 -5.33
N TYR A 162 -1.97 -11.66 -6.30
CA TYR A 162 -2.04 -13.00 -6.87
C TYR A 162 -0.65 -13.45 -7.36
N ALA A 163 0.01 -12.61 -8.15
CA ALA A 163 1.34 -12.88 -8.68
C ALA A 163 2.38 -13.02 -7.56
N ALA A 164 2.36 -12.12 -6.57
CA ALA A 164 3.28 -12.16 -5.44
C ALA A 164 3.08 -13.41 -4.56
N ARG A 165 1.87 -13.97 -4.51
CA ARG A 165 1.56 -15.12 -3.64
C ARG A 165 1.75 -16.48 -4.28
N GLY A 166 2.16 -16.53 -5.55
CA GLY A 166 2.16 -17.78 -6.32
C GLY A 166 0.76 -18.29 -6.61
N GLY A 167 -0.16 -17.37 -6.90
CA GLY A 167 -1.56 -17.67 -7.13
C GLY A 167 -2.23 -18.23 -5.89
N SER A 168 -2.75 -19.44 -5.98
CA SER A 168 -3.45 -20.11 -4.87
C SER A 168 -2.53 -20.70 -3.80
N GLU A 169 -1.20 -20.66 -3.98
CA GLU A 169 -0.23 -21.13 -2.96
C GLU A 169 -0.22 -20.26 -1.70
N ASN A 170 -0.71 -19.02 -1.79
CA ASN A 170 -0.97 -18.16 -0.64
C ASN A 170 0.28 -17.72 0.15
N ARG A 171 1.44 -17.63 -0.52
CA ARG A 171 2.75 -17.40 0.11
C ARG A 171 2.82 -16.10 0.93
N THR A 172 3.54 -16.14 2.06
CA THR A 172 3.81 -14.96 2.90
C THR A 172 4.72 -13.93 2.24
N TYR A 173 5.75 -14.40 1.53
CA TYR A 173 6.66 -13.61 0.70
C TYR A 173 6.69 -14.21 -0.71
N SER A 174 7.17 -13.47 -1.71
CA SER A 174 7.14 -13.96 -3.10
C SER A 174 7.86 -15.28 -3.36
N TRP A 175 8.88 -15.60 -2.57
CA TRP A 175 9.60 -16.87 -2.61
C TRP A 175 9.05 -17.97 -1.67
N GLY A 176 8.10 -17.66 -0.79
CA GLY A 176 7.55 -18.61 0.19
C GLY A 176 7.46 -18.03 1.61
N GLU A 177 7.70 -18.87 2.61
CA GLU A 177 7.42 -18.54 4.02
C GLU A 177 8.63 -18.01 4.80
N SER A 178 9.85 -18.29 4.34
CA SER A 178 11.07 -17.88 5.05
C SER A 178 11.20 -16.36 5.09
N ALA A 179 11.54 -15.82 6.27
CA ALA A 179 11.71 -14.39 6.48
C ALA A 179 12.71 -13.75 5.49
N PRO A 180 12.49 -12.48 5.09
CA PRO A 180 13.37 -11.77 4.19
C PRO A 180 14.77 -11.62 4.78
N SER A 181 15.76 -11.79 3.90
CA SER A 181 17.17 -11.56 4.17
C SER A 181 17.79 -10.93 2.92
N GLY A 182 18.98 -10.34 3.05
CA GLY A 182 19.71 -9.76 1.91
C GLY A 182 20.10 -10.77 0.83
N LYS A 183 19.86 -12.08 1.03
CA LYS A 183 20.02 -13.10 -0.03
C LYS A 183 18.75 -13.31 -0.86
N LEU A 184 17.59 -13.03 -0.27
CA LEU A 184 16.28 -13.30 -0.87
C LEU A 184 15.62 -12.04 -1.43
N SER A 185 15.99 -10.87 -0.92
CA SER A 185 15.38 -9.59 -1.29
C SER A 185 16.28 -8.42 -0.95
N CYS A 186 16.13 -7.34 -1.72
CA CYS A 186 16.65 -6.03 -1.37
C CYS A 186 15.82 -5.45 -0.22
N TYR A 187 16.16 -5.84 1.00
CA TYR A 187 15.45 -5.53 2.24
C TYR A 187 16.44 -5.14 3.33
N ASN A 188 16.07 -4.18 4.19
CA ASN A 188 16.96 -3.59 5.18
C ASN A 188 18.28 -3.09 4.55
N HIS A 189 18.14 -2.45 3.40
CA HIS A 189 19.24 -1.93 2.58
C HIS A 189 19.20 -0.40 2.55
N ARG A 190 20.32 0.25 2.20
CA ARG A 190 20.42 1.73 2.17
C ARG A 190 19.82 2.34 0.92
N GLU A 191 19.82 1.59 -0.17
CA GLU A 191 19.45 2.01 -1.51
C GLU A 191 18.78 0.87 -2.28
N THR A 192 18.30 1.15 -3.50
CA THR A 192 17.77 0.10 -4.39
C THR A 192 18.87 -0.86 -4.82
N CYS A 193 18.48 -2.07 -5.18
CA CYS A 193 19.38 -3.05 -5.80
C CYS A 193 19.02 -3.16 -7.29
N PRO A 194 19.92 -3.68 -8.15
CA PRO A 194 19.57 -4.09 -9.50
C PRO A 194 18.35 -5.00 -9.50
N VAL A 195 17.50 -4.88 -10.52
CA VAL A 195 16.20 -5.57 -10.57
C VAL A 195 16.31 -7.10 -10.64
N ASP A 196 17.48 -7.62 -10.99
CA ASP A 196 17.83 -9.03 -11.10
C ASP A 196 18.82 -9.50 -10.02
N ALA A 197 19.07 -8.69 -8.99
CA ALA A 197 20.05 -8.98 -7.94
C ALA A 197 19.67 -10.15 -7.02
N HIS A 198 18.39 -10.54 -6.98
CA HIS A 198 17.87 -11.56 -6.08
C HIS A 198 17.14 -12.67 -6.83
N PRO A 199 17.05 -13.89 -6.25
CA PRO A 199 16.35 -14.99 -6.88
C PRO A 199 14.89 -14.65 -7.18
N ALA A 200 14.36 -15.26 -8.25
CA ALA A 200 12.95 -15.14 -8.58
C ALA A 200 12.06 -15.81 -7.53
N GLY A 201 10.91 -15.18 -7.26
CA GLY A 201 9.82 -15.76 -6.50
C GLY A 201 8.91 -16.61 -7.38
N ALA A 202 7.62 -16.62 -7.03
CA ALA A 202 6.61 -17.32 -7.79
C ALA A 202 6.56 -16.84 -9.26
N PHE A 203 6.20 -17.77 -10.15
CA PHE A 203 6.10 -17.54 -11.60
C PHE A 203 7.40 -17.03 -12.27
N GLY A 204 8.54 -17.02 -11.58
CA GLY A 204 9.78 -16.46 -12.14
C GLY A 204 9.86 -14.94 -12.07
N LEU A 205 8.97 -14.29 -11.31
CA LEU A 205 8.97 -12.85 -11.07
C LEU A 205 10.07 -12.45 -10.08
N LEU A 206 10.75 -11.36 -10.37
CA LEU A 206 11.81 -10.74 -9.57
C LEU A 206 11.25 -9.51 -8.85
N GLY A 207 11.80 -9.18 -7.67
CA GLY A 207 11.51 -7.92 -6.99
C GLY A 207 10.11 -7.77 -6.38
N MET A 208 9.21 -8.76 -6.48
CA MET A 208 7.84 -8.67 -5.93
C MET A 208 7.79 -8.46 -4.41
N THR A 209 8.89 -8.67 -3.70
CA THR A 209 9.00 -8.38 -2.28
C THR A 209 10.30 -7.61 -2.03
N GLY A 210 10.19 -6.35 -1.65
CA GLY A 210 11.32 -5.46 -1.38
C GLY A 210 11.76 -4.63 -2.58
N ASN A 211 13.00 -4.15 -2.53
CA ASN A 211 13.54 -3.19 -3.48
C ASN A 211 12.71 -1.89 -3.50
N VAL A 212 11.70 -1.73 -4.33
CA VAL A 212 10.77 -0.60 -4.24
C VAL A 212 9.34 -1.07 -3.98
N TRP A 213 8.56 -0.24 -3.30
CA TRP A 213 7.12 -0.38 -3.36
C TRP A 213 6.68 -0.16 -4.81
N GLU A 214 5.56 -0.75 -5.19
CA GLU A 214 5.09 -0.71 -6.57
C GLU A 214 3.66 -0.18 -6.67
N TRP A 215 3.48 0.87 -7.47
CA TRP A 215 2.16 1.39 -7.80
C TRP A 215 1.26 0.33 -8.46
N THR A 216 -0.02 0.37 -8.10
CA THR A 216 -1.09 -0.40 -8.74
C THR A 216 -2.18 0.55 -9.25
N SER A 217 -3.01 0.10 -10.17
CA SER A 217 -4.13 0.90 -10.70
C SER A 217 -5.29 1.06 -9.70
N SER A 218 -5.34 0.22 -8.66
CA SER A 218 -6.45 0.17 -7.70
C SER A 218 -6.50 1.40 -6.78
N SER A 219 -7.71 1.88 -6.52
CA SER A 219 -7.94 2.88 -5.48
C SER A 219 -7.79 2.25 -4.10
N PHE A 220 -7.19 2.97 -3.15
CA PHE A 220 -7.19 2.54 -1.77
C PHE A 220 -8.53 2.87 -1.15
N VAL A 221 -9.37 1.85 -1.03
CA VAL A 221 -10.57 1.88 -0.21
C VAL A 221 -10.32 1.06 1.04
N LYS A 222 -10.74 1.59 2.20
CA LYS A 222 -10.87 0.72 3.36
C LYS A 222 -11.96 -0.26 3.04
N TYR A 223 -11.71 -1.52 3.31
CA TYR A 223 -12.66 -2.55 2.97
C TYR A 223 -13.99 -2.43 3.74
N ALA A 224 -14.01 -1.76 4.90
CA ALA A 224 -15.25 -1.40 5.62
C ALA A 224 -15.55 0.11 5.67
N GLY A 225 -14.89 0.95 4.85
CA GLY A 225 -14.99 2.40 4.96
C GLY A 225 -15.13 3.13 3.63
N TRP A 226 -16.05 4.09 3.58
CA TRP A 226 -16.25 4.99 2.45
C TRP A 226 -15.10 6.01 2.38
N VAL A 227 -13.98 5.60 1.79
CA VAL A 227 -13.00 6.55 1.25
C VAL A 227 -13.48 6.90 -0.15
N PRO A 228 -13.61 8.19 -0.52
CA PRO A 228 -13.95 8.55 -1.89
C PRO A 228 -12.99 7.85 -2.86
N ALA A 229 -13.55 7.05 -3.77
CA ALA A 229 -12.77 6.33 -4.76
C ALA A 229 -11.86 7.32 -5.51
N GLY A 230 -10.59 6.95 -5.71
CA GLY A 230 -9.61 7.76 -6.42
C GLY A 230 -8.81 8.77 -5.57
N GLN A 231 -9.16 9.04 -4.30
CA GLN A 231 -8.35 9.96 -3.46
C GLN A 231 -6.95 9.41 -3.17
N TRP A 232 -6.85 8.09 -3.03
CA TRP A 232 -5.63 7.38 -2.68
C TRP A 232 -5.44 6.21 -3.65
N ARG A 233 -4.21 5.94 -4.05
CA ARG A 233 -3.82 4.81 -4.89
C ARG A 233 -3.02 3.82 -4.08
N VAL A 234 -3.24 2.54 -4.35
CA VAL A 234 -2.56 1.46 -3.64
C VAL A 234 -1.17 1.25 -4.24
N TYR A 235 -0.20 1.02 -3.35
CA TYR A 235 1.07 0.42 -3.72
C TYR A 235 1.41 -0.77 -2.79
N ARG A 236 2.20 -1.71 -3.29
CA ARG A 236 2.46 -3.03 -2.68
C ARG A 236 3.95 -3.41 -2.66
N GLY A 237 4.32 -4.46 -1.92
CA GLY A 237 5.63 -5.13 -2.06
C GLY A 237 6.68 -4.91 -0.98
N GLY A 238 6.62 -3.82 -0.21
CA GLY A 238 7.75 -3.46 0.65
C GLY A 238 8.84 -2.71 -0.12
N SER A 239 9.89 -2.27 0.57
CA SER A 239 11.02 -1.59 -0.09
C SER A 239 12.32 -1.86 0.65
N TYR A 240 13.43 -1.50 0.01
CA TYR A 240 14.79 -1.55 0.53
C TYR A 240 14.90 -0.89 1.91
N SER A 241 14.17 0.20 2.11
CA SER A 241 14.20 1.01 3.34
C SER A 241 13.43 0.40 4.52
N ARG A 242 12.68 -0.70 4.35
CA ARG A 242 11.96 -1.36 5.45
C ARG A 242 12.91 -2.21 6.28
N ARG A 243 12.77 -2.13 7.61
CA ARG A 243 13.63 -2.81 8.59
C ARG A 243 12.95 -3.96 9.34
N PHE A 244 11.67 -4.20 9.08
CA PHE A 244 10.92 -5.28 9.73
C PHE A 244 10.21 -6.16 8.69
N PRO A 245 10.27 -7.50 8.82
CA PRO A 245 9.66 -8.43 7.86
C PRO A 245 8.16 -8.22 7.66
N LYS A 246 7.47 -7.72 8.70
CA LYS A 246 6.02 -7.45 8.63
C LYS A 246 5.62 -6.52 7.50
N TRP A 247 6.51 -5.65 7.02
CA TRP A 247 6.24 -4.71 5.92
C TRP A 247 6.45 -5.31 4.52
N MET A 248 6.96 -6.54 4.47
CA MET A 248 7.37 -7.23 3.24
C MET A 248 6.37 -8.33 2.86
N LYS A 249 5.33 -8.53 3.66
CA LYS A 249 4.33 -9.58 3.44
C LYS A 249 3.49 -9.26 2.21
N THR A 250 3.15 -10.29 1.44
CA THR A 250 2.45 -10.16 0.14
C THR A 250 1.09 -9.45 0.24
N TRP A 251 0.39 -9.55 1.36
CA TRP A 251 -0.90 -8.89 1.61
C TRP A 251 -0.79 -7.46 2.16
N VAL A 252 0.41 -6.99 2.48
CA VAL A 252 0.57 -5.64 3.02
C VAL A 252 0.43 -4.64 1.90
N ARG A 253 -0.50 -3.72 2.11
CA ARG A 253 -0.80 -2.60 1.22
C ARG A 253 -0.52 -1.29 1.93
N ASN A 254 -0.24 -0.27 1.14
CA ASN A 254 -0.13 1.09 1.63
C ASN A 254 -0.61 2.05 0.53
N ARG A 255 -0.60 3.36 0.80
CA ARG A 255 -1.26 4.34 -0.05
C ARG A 255 -0.57 5.67 -0.08
N PHE A 256 -0.69 6.31 -1.24
CA PHE A 256 -0.36 7.71 -1.47
C PHE A 256 -1.45 8.34 -2.31
N ARG A 257 -1.59 9.67 -2.21
CA ARG A 257 -2.38 10.43 -3.19
C ARG A 257 -1.71 10.31 -4.55
N PRO A 258 -2.45 10.44 -5.67
CA PRO A 258 -1.89 10.28 -7.01
C PRO A 258 -0.68 11.17 -7.30
N GLU A 259 -0.59 12.36 -6.68
CA GLU A 259 0.48 13.35 -6.88
C GLU A 259 1.67 13.15 -5.95
N GLN A 260 1.54 12.28 -4.94
CA GLN A 260 2.64 11.97 -4.02
C GLN A 260 3.58 10.95 -4.65
N TRP A 261 4.84 11.01 -4.26
CA TRP A 261 5.90 10.14 -4.76
C TRP A 261 6.95 9.94 -3.65
N GLY A 262 7.87 8.99 -3.85
CA GLY A 262 8.99 8.81 -2.93
C GLY A 262 10.10 7.94 -3.50
N ALA A 263 11.31 8.08 -2.95
CA ALA A 263 12.46 7.30 -3.38
C ALA A 263 12.35 5.79 -3.09
N HIS A 264 11.40 5.39 -2.27
CA HIS A 264 11.11 3.98 -1.99
C HIS A 264 10.00 3.40 -2.88
N LEU A 265 9.48 4.16 -3.85
CA LEU A 265 8.29 3.84 -4.63
C LEU A 265 8.60 3.94 -6.12
N GLY A 266 8.38 2.83 -6.82
CA GLY A 266 8.45 2.66 -8.27
C GLY A 266 7.23 1.91 -8.77
N PHE A 267 7.39 1.10 -9.81
CA PHE A 267 6.28 0.35 -10.41
C PHE A 267 6.78 -0.76 -11.33
N ARG A 268 5.88 -1.68 -11.67
CA ARG A 268 5.98 -2.61 -12.80
C ARG A 268 4.71 -2.53 -13.63
N CYS A 269 4.74 -2.99 -14.87
CA CYS A 269 3.57 -2.98 -15.73
C CYS A 269 2.94 -4.37 -15.89
N ALA A 270 1.67 -4.39 -16.23
CA ALA A 270 0.88 -5.54 -16.63
C ALA A 270 0.33 -5.36 -18.05
N ALA A 271 -0.13 -6.43 -18.68
CA ALA A 271 -0.84 -6.38 -19.94
C ALA A 271 -1.91 -7.46 -20.01
N ASP A 272 -3.02 -7.14 -20.65
CA ASP A 272 -4.11 -8.09 -20.86
C ASP A 272 -3.74 -9.14 -21.92
N LEU A 273 -4.26 -10.35 -21.73
CA LEU A 273 -4.18 -11.43 -22.70
C LEU A 273 -5.54 -11.63 -23.35
N SER A 274 -5.60 -11.39 -24.67
CA SER A 274 -6.82 -11.62 -25.43
C SER A 274 -7.18 -13.11 -25.47
N GLY A 275 -8.48 -13.42 -25.40
CA GLY A 275 -8.98 -14.79 -25.49
C GLY A 275 -8.84 -15.61 -24.21
N THR A 276 -8.37 -15.04 -23.10
CA THR A 276 -8.45 -15.68 -21.78
C THR A 276 -9.89 -15.62 -21.28
N VAL A 277 -10.31 -16.61 -20.51
CA VAL A 277 -11.66 -16.69 -19.92
C VAL A 277 -11.57 -16.61 -18.41
N CYS A 278 -12.68 -16.22 -17.79
CA CYS A 278 -12.77 -16.29 -16.35
C CYS A 278 -12.63 -17.73 -15.85
N PRO A 279 -11.98 -17.94 -14.69
CA PRO A 279 -11.88 -19.27 -14.07
C PRO A 279 -13.26 -19.93 -13.91
N ALA A 280 -13.26 -21.26 -13.81
CA ALA A 280 -14.50 -22.03 -13.64
C ALA A 280 -15.34 -21.49 -12.46
N HIS A 281 -16.66 -21.44 -12.64
CA HIS A 281 -17.62 -20.93 -11.66
C HIS A 281 -17.52 -19.44 -11.34
N THR A 282 -16.80 -18.67 -12.16
CA THR A 282 -16.74 -17.20 -12.06
C THR A 282 -17.25 -16.57 -13.34
N THR A 283 -17.70 -15.32 -13.27
CA THR A 283 -18.32 -14.63 -14.41
C THR A 283 -17.54 -13.34 -14.72
N PRO A 284 -17.38 -12.93 -15.98
CA PRO A 284 -16.81 -11.62 -16.29
C PRO A 284 -17.65 -10.51 -15.64
N LEU A 285 -16.98 -9.49 -15.11
CA LEU A 285 -17.69 -8.30 -14.63
C LEU A 285 -18.29 -7.54 -15.83
N GLU A 286 -19.57 -7.16 -15.73
CA GLU A 286 -20.30 -6.49 -16.83
C GLU A 286 -19.61 -5.19 -17.28
N ASN A 287 -19.05 -4.43 -16.35
CA ASN A 287 -18.42 -3.13 -16.61
C ASN A 287 -16.90 -3.22 -16.81
N ASP A 288 -16.30 -4.39 -16.57
CA ASP A 288 -14.87 -4.64 -16.76
C ASP A 288 -14.64 -6.12 -17.10
N PRO A 289 -14.73 -6.50 -18.38
CA PRO A 289 -14.58 -7.88 -18.78
C PRO A 289 -13.17 -8.43 -18.54
N THR A 290 -12.17 -7.61 -18.20
CA THR A 290 -10.83 -8.11 -17.83
C THR A 290 -10.81 -8.73 -16.43
N ARG A 291 -11.81 -8.42 -15.59
CA ARG A 291 -11.98 -8.96 -14.24
C ARG A 291 -13.09 -10.00 -14.16
N CYS A 292 -12.97 -10.88 -13.16
CA CYS A 292 -13.96 -11.92 -12.89
C CYS A 292 -14.59 -11.73 -11.52
N LEU A 293 -15.90 -11.89 -11.45
CA LEU A 293 -16.69 -11.93 -10.23
C LEU A 293 -16.77 -13.37 -9.74
N HIS A 294 -16.28 -13.62 -8.53
CA HIS A 294 -16.52 -14.87 -7.83
C HIS A 294 -17.90 -14.84 -7.14
N PRO A 295 -18.71 -15.92 -7.14
CA PRO A 295 -20.05 -15.91 -6.52
C PRO A 295 -20.04 -15.57 -5.02
N ASN A 296 -18.95 -15.91 -4.33
CA ASN A 296 -18.74 -15.59 -2.92
C ASN A 296 -17.83 -14.36 -2.70
N GLU A 297 -17.44 -13.65 -3.77
CA GLU A 297 -16.79 -12.35 -3.63
C GLU A 297 -17.82 -11.42 -3.00
N SER A 298 -17.74 -11.28 -1.68
CA SER A 298 -18.45 -10.23 -0.99
C SER A 298 -17.82 -8.93 -1.48
N ILE A 299 -18.46 -8.32 -2.49
CA ILE A 299 -18.32 -6.88 -2.77
C ILE A 299 -18.33 -6.22 -1.38
N PRO A 300 -17.36 -5.36 -1.04
CA PRO A 300 -17.37 -4.70 0.25
C PRO A 300 -18.69 -3.93 0.33
N ARG A 301 -19.67 -4.50 1.03
CA ARG A 301 -20.89 -3.77 1.33
C ARG A 301 -20.43 -2.68 2.27
N PRO A 302 -20.70 -1.39 1.98
CA PRO A 302 -20.58 -0.39 3.02
C PRO A 302 -21.34 -0.93 4.24
N PRO A 303 -20.80 -0.81 5.46
CA PRO A 303 -21.58 -1.15 6.65
C PRO A 303 -22.94 -0.46 6.50
N PRO A 304 -24.06 -1.15 6.80
CA PRO A 304 -25.38 -0.59 6.59
C PRO A 304 -25.38 0.83 7.18
N THR A 305 -25.71 1.80 6.33
CA THR A 305 -25.91 3.20 6.71
C THR A 305 -27.16 3.28 7.56
N GLU A 306 -27.06 2.76 8.78
CA GLU A 306 -28.05 2.82 9.85
C GLU A 306 -27.44 2.26 11.14
N ALA A 307 -26.16 2.56 11.41
CA ALA A 307 -25.72 2.65 12.79
C ALA A 307 -26.04 4.08 13.24
N GLY A 308 -27.25 4.26 13.79
CA GLY A 308 -27.54 5.40 14.65
C GLY A 308 -26.48 5.51 15.77
N PRO A 309 -26.43 6.63 16.50
CA PRO A 309 -25.46 6.81 17.58
C PRO A 309 -25.46 5.57 18.47
N ILE A 310 -24.28 4.95 18.64
CA ILE A 310 -24.10 3.82 19.54
C ILE A 310 -24.58 4.28 20.91
N ALA A 311 -25.74 3.78 21.33
CA ALA A 311 -26.25 4.04 22.66
C ALA A 311 -25.21 3.58 23.68
N ASP A 312 -24.90 4.44 24.63
CA ASP A 312 -23.95 4.24 25.74
C ASP A 312 -24.43 3.17 26.76
N ASP A 313 -25.37 2.29 26.38
CA ASP A 313 -26.03 1.31 27.27
C ASP A 313 -25.37 -0.08 27.26
N ALA A 314 -24.15 -0.23 26.73
CA ALA A 314 -23.41 -1.46 26.91
C ALA A 314 -23.10 -1.66 28.41
N PRO A 315 -23.40 -2.82 29.01
CA PRO A 315 -23.12 -3.05 30.41
C PRO A 315 -21.63 -2.82 30.70
N PRO A 316 -21.29 -2.22 31.86
CA PRO A 316 -19.91 -1.89 32.19
C PRO A 316 -19.07 -3.17 32.18
N PRO A 317 -17.82 -3.11 31.71
CA PRO A 317 -16.98 -4.27 31.71
C PRO A 317 -16.63 -4.69 33.14
N VAL A 318 -16.44 -5.99 33.29
CA VAL A 318 -16.10 -6.66 34.53
C VAL A 318 -14.58 -6.75 34.63
N VAL A 319 -14.02 -6.28 35.75
CA VAL A 319 -12.58 -6.30 36.03
C VAL A 319 -12.28 -7.31 37.13
N THR A 320 -11.42 -8.29 36.86
CA THR A 320 -11.01 -9.35 37.82
C THR A 320 -9.50 -9.51 37.87
N ARG A 321 -8.90 -9.66 39.05
CA ARG A 321 -7.43 -9.93 39.18
C ARG A 321 -7.09 -11.24 38.47
N SER A 322 -5.99 -11.25 37.72
CA SER A 322 -5.50 -12.41 36.97
C SER A 322 -4.04 -12.71 37.32
N PRO A 323 -3.76 -13.46 38.40
CA PRO A 323 -2.39 -13.70 38.88
C PRO A 323 -1.47 -14.41 37.86
N SER A 324 -2.04 -15.08 36.86
CA SER A 324 -1.28 -15.81 35.82
C SER A 324 -0.39 -14.93 34.95
N PHE A 325 -0.57 -13.60 34.99
CA PHE A 325 0.23 -12.65 34.23
C PHE A 325 1.01 -11.67 35.13
N ASP A 326 1.05 -11.88 36.45
CA ASP A 326 1.74 -11.01 37.41
C ASP A 326 3.27 -11.01 37.15
N GLU A 327 3.88 -12.18 36.88
CA GLU A 327 5.30 -12.27 36.51
C GLU A 327 5.63 -11.51 35.22
N ASP A 328 4.70 -11.54 34.26
CA ASP A 328 4.84 -10.86 32.97
C ASP A 328 4.73 -9.34 33.16
N CYS A 329 3.80 -8.89 34.00
CA CYS A 329 3.71 -7.50 34.41
C CYS A 329 4.99 -7.04 35.15
N GLN A 330 5.53 -7.83 36.07
CA GLN A 330 6.81 -7.51 36.72
C GLN A 330 7.97 -7.41 35.72
N ARG A 331 8.00 -8.28 34.70
CA ARG A 331 9.04 -8.29 33.68
C ARG A 331 8.99 -7.07 32.75
N PHE A 332 7.80 -6.67 32.31
CA PHE A 332 7.63 -5.61 31.29
C PHE A 332 7.27 -4.24 31.87
N LYS A 333 6.73 -4.22 33.10
CA LYS A 333 6.32 -3.03 33.87
C LYS A 333 6.65 -3.24 35.36
N PRO A 334 7.93 -3.16 35.75
CA PRO A 334 8.38 -3.50 37.12
C PRO A 334 7.71 -2.70 38.24
N SER A 335 7.22 -1.50 37.93
CA SER A 335 6.45 -0.65 38.85
C SER A 335 5.04 -1.16 39.15
N THR A 336 4.61 -2.27 38.54
CA THR A 336 3.20 -2.66 38.46
C THR A 336 3.07 -4.19 38.42
N PRO A 337 3.17 -4.89 39.57
CA PRO A 337 3.32 -6.34 39.60
C PRO A 337 2.01 -7.13 39.42
N HIS A 338 0.88 -6.45 39.21
CA HIS A 338 -0.44 -7.06 39.20
C HIS A 338 -1.13 -6.94 37.85
N ALA A 339 -1.65 -8.06 37.37
CA ALA A 339 -2.45 -8.15 36.17
C ALA A 339 -3.94 -8.26 36.48
N TYR A 340 -4.74 -7.64 35.61
CA TYR A 340 -6.20 -7.68 35.65
C TYR A 340 -6.74 -8.11 34.29
N ASP A 341 -7.80 -8.92 34.33
CA ASP A 341 -8.63 -9.29 33.20
C ASP A 341 -9.83 -8.34 33.13
N ILE A 342 -10.07 -7.78 31.94
CA ILE A 342 -11.23 -6.96 31.65
C ILE A 342 -12.09 -7.64 30.57
N ARG A 343 -13.31 -8.05 30.95
CA ARG A 343 -14.30 -8.72 30.07
C ARG A 343 -15.59 -7.92 29.94
N GLY A 344 -16.33 -8.14 28.86
CA GLY A 344 -17.54 -7.36 28.53
C GLY A 344 -17.22 -6.09 27.73
N SER A 345 -18.25 -5.39 27.24
CA SER A 345 -18.17 -4.24 26.32
C SER A 345 -17.37 -4.51 25.02
N SER A 346 -17.18 -3.49 24.17
CA SER A 346 -16.33 -3.62 22.96
C SER A 346 -14.84 -3.48 23.29
N PHE A 347 -13.96 -4.05 22.45
CA PHE A 347 -12.50 -3.93 22.63
C PHE A 347 -12.03 -2.45 22.72
N ALA A 348 -12.60 -1.57 21.89
CA ALA A 348 -12.29 -0.14 21.89
C ALA A 348 -12.71 0.56 23.20
N GLN A 349 -13.86 0.19 23.77
CA GLN A 349 -14.30 0.72 25.07
C GLN A 349 -13.39 0.24 26.20
N ARG A 350 -13.01 -1.05 26.22
CA ARG A 350 -12.05 -1.57 27.21
C ARG A 350 -10.69 -0.87 27.14
N GLN A 351 -10.19 -0.55 25.94
CA GLN A 351 -8.95 0.23 25.76
C GLN A 351 -9.07 1.66 26.30
N LYS A 352 -10.24 2.29 26.19
CA LYS A 352 -10.50 3.63 26.74
C LYS A 352 -10.51 3.61 28.27
N GLU A 353 -11.07 2.58 28.89
CA GLU A 353 -11.10 2.45 30.34
C GLU A 353 -9.72 2.28 30.97
N THR A 354 -8.87 1.48 30.34
CA THR A 354 -7.49 1.25 30.82
C THR A 354 -6.66 2.52 30.75
N ALA A 355 -6.85 3.32 29.69
CA ALA A 355 -6.19 4.60 29.54
C ALA A 355 -6.58 5.59 30.65
N LYS A 356 -7.80 5.49 31.20
CA LYS A 356 -8.26 6.33 32.32
C LYS A 356 -7.66 5.94 33.68
N ARG A 357 -7.19 4.70 33.85
CA ARG A 357 -6.69 4.18 35.14
C ARG A 357 -5.17 4.07 35.23
N GLY A 358 -4.44 4.60 34.25
CA GLY A 358 -2.98 4.50 34.20
C GLY A 358 -2.45 3.09 33.93
N CYS A 359 -3.32 2.18 33.48
CA CYS A 359 -2.95 0.79 33.20
C CYS A 359 -2.27 0.66 31.83
N SER A 360 -1.34 -0.29 31.70
CA SER A 360 -0.72 -0.65 30.42
C SER A 360 -1.28 -1.98 29.90
N ASN A 361 -1.63 -2.03 28.62
CA ASN A 361 -2.37 -3.15 28.04
C ASN A 361 -1.47 -4.16 27.33
N ARG A 362 -1.86 -5.42 27.44
CA ARG A 362 -1.36 -6.51 26.61
C ARG A 362 -2.54 -7.12 25.87
N ASP A 363 -2.55 -6.92 24.56
CA ASP A 363 -3.61 -7.40 23.68
C ASP A 363 -3.57 -8.92 23.58
N VAL A 364 -4.71 -9.53 23.91
CA VAL A 364 -4.94 -10.97 23.98
C VAL A 364 -6.22 -11.34 23.20
N GLY A 365 -6.76 -10.40 22.39
CA GLY A 365 -7.81 -10.63 21.39
C GLY A 365 -9.07 -9.77 21.56
N ALA A 366 -9.97 -9.85 20.57
CA ALA A 366 -11.18 -9.00 20.52
C ALA A 366 -12.17 -9.21 21.68
N LYS A 367 -12.10 -10.34 22.41
CA LYS A 367 -13.00 -10.70 23.51
C LYS A 367 -12.39 -10.54 24.91
N PHE A 368 -11.10 -10.22 25.00
CA PHE A 368 -10.33 -10.33 26.25
C PHE A 368 -9.17 -9.33 26.24
N ASN A 369 -8.89 -8.64 27.34
CA ASN A 369 -7.71 -7.77 27.46
C ASN A 369 -7.11 -7.95 28.85
N SER A 370 -5.81 -8.22 28.91
CA SER A 370 -5.04 -8.30 30.15
C SER A 370 -4.24 -7.03 30.35
N VAL A 371 -4.27 -6.46 31.54
CA VAL A 371 -3.72 -5.12 31.79
C VAL A 371 -2.95 -5.09 33.10
N CYS A 372 -1.81 -4.39 33.11
CA CYS A 372 -1.03 -4.14 34.33
C CYS A 372 -1.44 -2.76 34.87
N CYS A 373 -2.02 -2.70 36.07
CA CYS A 373 -2.53 -1.48 36.70
C CYS A 373 -1.75 -1.13 37.98
N PRO A 374 -1.36 0.14 38.19
CA PRO A 374 -0.52 0.60 39.31
C PRO A 374 -1.13 0.35 40.69
#